data_AF-A0A544VXL7-F1
#
_entry.id   AF-A0A544VXL7-F1
#
_cell.length_a   1.000
_cell.length_b   1.000
_cell.length_c   1.000
_cell.angle_alpha   90.00
_cell.angle_beta   90.00
_cell.angle_gamma   90.00
#
_symmetry.space_group_name_H-M   'P 1'
#
loop_
_entity.id
_entity.type
_entity.pdbx_description
1 polymer ?
#
loop_
_entity_poly.entity_id
_entity_poly.type
_entity_poly.pdbx_seq_one_letter_code
_entity_poly.pdbx_strand_id
1 'polypeptide(L)'
;MTQNWIDSMNGLKKGAANGDADLKLTTEVRDAYVKAVHDFRDLLNAQLSKVNGLPGYGDPGGFQSAAQTKSNLEHGCNELKRVIAEYTKYLDAFADTVTEAGKCLIKSG
;
A
#
# COMPACT_ATOMS: atom_id res chain seq x y z
N MET A 1 0.14 10.06 -10.91
CA MET A 1 1.16 9.42 -10.05
C MET A 1 1.18 7.89 -10.14
N THR A 2 0.21 7.26 -10.82
CA THR A 2 0.10 5.79 -10.97
C THR A 2 1.09 5.15 -11.94
N GLN A 3 1.65 5.91 -12.89
CA GLN A 3 2.49 5.34 -13.96
C GLN A 3 3.91 4.96 -13.48
N ASN A 4 4.53 5.82 -12.66
CA ASN A 4 5.96 5.67 -12.31
C ASN A 4 6.27 4.42 -11.46
N TRP A 5 5.34 3.96 -10.61
CA TRP A 5 5.59 2.78 -9.78
C TRP A 5 5.43 1.48 -10.56
N ILE A 6 4.48 1.42 -11.50
CA ILE A 6 4.30 0.28 -12.40
C ILE A 6 5.55 0.10 -13.27
N ASP A 7 6.08 1.20 -13.79
CA ASP A 7 7.29 1.17 -14.62
C ASP A 7 8.53 0.72 -13.81
N SER A 8 8.65 1.16 -12.55
CA SER A 8 9.72 0.70 -11.64
C SER A 8 9.59 -0.79 -11.30
N MET A 9 8.37 -1.29 -11.08
CA MET A 9 8.11 -2.72 -10.83
C MET A 9 8.36 -3.58 -12.08
N ASN A 10 8.05 -3.06 -13.26
CA ASN A 10 8.37 -3.71 -14.53
C ASN A 10 9.88 -3.78 -14.78
N GLY A 11 10.63 -2.75 -14.36
CA GLY A 11 12.10 -2.76 -14.39
C GLY A 11 12.70 -3.88 -13.53
N LEU A 12 12.22 -4.04 -12.30
CA LEU A 12 12.63 -5.13 -11.39
C LEU A 12 12.35 -6.51 -11.99
N LYS A 13 11.17 -6.72 -12.58
CA LYS A 13 10.80 -7.98 -13.25
C LYS A 13 11.73 -8.32 -14.42
N LYS A 14 12.14 -7.32 -15.21
CA LYS A 14 13.06 -7.51 -16.35
C LYS A 14 14.49 -7.83 -15.89
N GLY A 15 14.97 -7.18 -14.83
CA GLY A 15 16.29 -7.46 -14.25
C GLY A 15 16.40 -8.89 -13.71
N ALA A 16 15.34 -9.39 -13.05
CA ALA A 16 15.28 -10.75 -12.53
C ALA A 16 15.28 -11.86 -13.62
N ALA A 17 14.95 -11.52 -14.87
CA ALA A 17 14.84 -12.49 -15.96
C ALA A 17 16.15 -12.72 -16.74
N ASN A 18 17.09 -11.75 -16.71
CA ASN A 18 18.15 -11.66 -17.73
C ASN A 18 19.58 -11.46 -17.18
N GLY A 19 19.82 -11.47 -15.86
CA GLY A 19 21.15 -11.30 -15.27
C GLY A 19 21.61 -12.51 -14.47
N ASP A 20 22.91 -12.83 -14.54
CA ASP A 20 23.57 -13.67 -13.52
C ASP A 20 23.33 -13.03 -12.14
N ALA A 21 23.04 -13.84 -11.11
CA ALA A 21 22.70 -13.33 -9.79
C ALA A 21 23.94 -12.78 -9.07
N ASP A 22 24.22 -11.48 -9.24
CA ASP A 22 25.24 -10.76 -8.46
C ASP A 22 24.89 -10.67 -6.95
N LEU A 23 23.61 -10.91 -6.58
CA LEU A 23 23.10 -10.81 -5.23
C LEU A 23 22.36 -12.10 -4.81
N LYS A 24 22.89 -12.83 -3.81
CA LYS A 24 22.19 -13.99 -3.23
C LYS A 24 21.22 -13.53 -2.14
N LEU A 25 19.92 -13.71 -2.38
CA LEU A 25 18.88 -13.49 -1.38
C LEU A 25 18.49 -14.84 -0.78
N THR A 26 18.67 -15.05 0.52
CA THR A 26 18.16 -16.28 1.13
C THR A 26 16.63 -16.22 1.25
N THR A 27 16.01 -17.40 1.32
CA THR A 27 14.57 -17.54 1.57
C THR A 27 14.15 -16.79 2.83
N GLU A 28 14.96 -16.87 3.90
CA GLU A 28 14.69 -16.22 5.19
C GLU A 28 14.66 -14.69 5.05
N VAL A 29 15.60 -14.10 4.29
CA VAL A 29 15.65 -12.65 4.10
C VAL A 29 14.47 -12.17 3.25
N ARG A 30 14.11 -12.90 2.19
CA ARG A 30 12.90 -12.63 1.39
C ARG A 30 11.66 -12.63 2.28
N ASP A 31 11.48 -13.68 3.07
CA ASP A 31 10.28 -13.88 3.88
C ASP A 31 10.18 -12.84 5.00
N ALA A 32 11.30 -12.48 5.63
CA ALA A 32 11.34 -11.40 6.61
C ALA A 32 10.93 -10.05 5.99
N TYR A 33 11.39 -9.75 4.77
CA TYR A 33 11.05 -8.51 4.07
C TYR A 33 9.56 -8.47 3.66
N VAL A 34 9.06 -9.56 3.06
CA VAL A 34 7.64 -9.71 2.71
C VAL A 34 6.77 -9.60 3.96
N LYS A 35 7.18 -10.24 5.06
CA LYS A 35 6.47 -10.15 6.34
C LYS A 35 6.42 -8.71 6.85
N ALA A 36 7.52 -7.97 6.83
CA ALA A 36 7.53 -6.57 7.28
C ALA A 36 6.57 -5.68 6.46
N VAL A 37 6.50 -5.90 5.14
CA VAL A 37 5.55 -5.22 4.25
C VAL A 37 4.10 -5.56 4.62
N HIS A 38 3.79 -6.84 4.82
CA HIS A 38 2.46 -7.28 5.24
C HIS A 38 2.05 -6.75 6.63
N ASP A 39 2.96 -6.80 7.61
CA ASP A 39 2.71 -6.28 8.96
C ASP A 39 2.32 -4.79 8.90
N PHE A 40 3.03 -3.99 8.11
CA PHE A 40 2.70 -2.57 7.94
C PHE A 40 1.36 -2.36 7.23
N ARG A 41 1.09 -3.14 6.18
CA ARG A 41 -0.17 -3.13 5.45
C ARG A 41 -1.36 -3.48 6.36
N ASP A 42 -1.19 -4.43 7.27
CA ASP A 42 -2.23 -4.84 8.21
C ASP A 42 -2.48 -3.75 9.28
N LEU A 43 -1.44 -3.06 9.74
CA LEU A 43 -1.59 -1.88 10.60
C LEU A 43 -2.43 -0.79 9.92
N LEU A 44 -2.18 -0.52 8.64
CA LEU A 44 -2.96 0.45 7.87
C LEU A 44 -4.44 0.03 7.70
N ASN A 45 -4.70 -1.24 7.40
CA ASN A 45 -6.06 -1.78 7.30
C ASN A 45 -6.80 -1.73 8.65
N ALA A 46 -6.10 -1.96 9.76
CA ALA A 46 -6.67 -1.82 11.09
C ALA A 46 -7.07 -0.37 11.39
N GLN A 47 -6.27 0.62 11.00
CA GLN A 47 -6.65 2.03 11.14
C GLN A 47 -7.80 2.42 10.19
N LEU A 48 -7.79 1.93 8.94
CA LEU A 48 -8.88 2.14 7.99
C LEU A 48 -10.21 1.63 8.55
N SER A 49 -10.20 0.46 9.18
CA SER A 49 -11.38 -0.13 9.81
C SER A 49 -11.92 0.76 10.94
N LYS A 50 -11.04 1.35 11.76
CA LYS A 50 -11.44 2.30 12.81
C LYS A 50 -12.06 3.57 12.21
N VAL A 51 -11.46 4.13 11.15
CA VAL A 51 -11.98 5.32 10.45
C VAL A 51 -13.34 5.04 9.81
N ASN A 52 -13.55 3.84 9.25
CA ASN A 52 -14.85 3.43 8.71
C ASN A 52 -15.92 3.24 9.79
N GLY A 53 -15.52 2.92 11.02
CA GLY A 53 -16.41 2.80 12.17
C GLY A 53 -16.73 4.11 12.89
N LEU A 54 -16.13 5.24 12.48
CA LEU A 54 -16.45 6.53 13.10
C LEU A 54 -17.90 6.93 12.80
N PRO A 55 -18.62 7.49 13.79
CA PRO A 55 -19.93 8.06 13.53
C PRO A 55 -19.79 9.22 12.54
N GLY A 56 -20.76 9.35 11.64
CA GLY A 56 -20.84 10.50 10.74
C GLY A 56 -21.04 11.81 11.52
N TYR A 57 -20.90 12.93 10.81
CA TYR A 57 -21.17 14.24 11.40
C TYR A 57 -22.67 14.44 11.58
N GLY A 58 -23.07 14.99 12.72
CA GLY A 58 -24.47 15.31 13.02
C GLY A 58 -25.08 16.36 12.08
N ASP A 59 -26.29 16.80 12.41
CA ASP A 59 -26.96 17.89 11.70
C ASP A 59 -26.24 19.22 11.96
N PRO A 60 -25.77 19.94 10.92
CA PRO A 60 -25.14 21.26 11.09
C PRO A 60 -26.14 22.38 11.43
N GLY A 61 -27.45 22.12 11.41
CA GLY A 61 -28.49 23.13 11.61
C GLY A 61 -28.55 24.15 10.47
N GLY A 62 -29.06 25.35 10.76
CA GLY A 62 -29.30 26.39 9.75
C GLY A 62 -28.08 27.24 9.36
N PHE A 63 -26.94 27.09 10.01
CA PHE A 63 -25.76 27.92 9.73
C PHE A 63 -24.95 27.38 8.56
N GLN A 64 -24.79 28.19 7.51
CA GLN A 64 -24.05 27.82 6.30
C GLN A 64 -22.59 27.42 6.59
N SER A 65 -21.93 28.11 7.53
CA SER A 65 -20.55 27.78 7.94
C SER A 65 -20.46 26.37 8.53
N ALA A 66 -21.43 25.95 9.34
CA ALA A 66 -21.48 24.61 9.90
C ALA A 66 -21.69 23.54 8.82
N ALA A 67 -22.56 23.81 7.84
CA ALA A 67 -22.76 22.92 6.69
C ALA A 67 -21.48 22.76 5.85
N GLN A 68 -20.75 23.86 5.61
CA GLN A 68 -19.49 23.83 4.90
C GLN A 68 -18.40 23.09 5.67
N THR A 69 -18.28 23.32 6.99
CA THR A 69 -17.35 22.59 7.85
C THR A 69 -17.63 21.09 7.80
N LYS A 70 -18.90 20.67 7.91
CA LYS A 70 -19.29 19.26 7.77
C LYS A 70 -18.82 18.68 6.43
N SER A 71 -19.15 19.33 5.32
CA SER A 71 -18.74 18.88 3.98
C SER A 71 -17.23 18.73 3.84
N ASN A 72 -16.45 19.69 4.35
CA ASN A 72 -14.99 19.63 4.31
C ASN A 72 -14.43 18.46 5.13
N LEU A 73 -15.01 18.20 6.31
CA LEU A 73 -14.60 17.10 7.17
C LEU A 73 -14.98 15.73 6.59
N GLU A 74 -16.14 15.62 5.92
CA GLU A 74 -16.54 14.43 5.18
C GLU A 74 -15.60 14.17 4.01
N HIS A 75 -15.28 15.21 3.24
CA HIS A 75 -14.36 15.12 2.12
C HIS A 75 -12.96 14.68 2.57
N GLY A 76 -12.40 15.32 3.60
CA GLY A 76 -11.10 14.95 4.14
C GLY A 76 -11.05 13.52 4.67
N CYS A 77 -12.10 13.06 5.35
CA CYS A 77 -12.20 11.68 5.83
C CYS A 77 -12.28 10.68 4.66
N ASN A 78 -13.04 10.99 3.61
CA ASN A 78 -13.15 10.14 2.43
C ASN A 78 -11.84 10.07 1.65
N GLU A 79 -11.12 11.18 1.51
CA GLU A 79 -9.79 11.19 0.88
C GLU A 79 -8.78 10.38 1.68
N LEU A 80 -8.78 10.48 3.02
CA LEU A 80 -7.92 9.63 3.86
C LEU A 80 -8.20 8.14 3.65
N LYS A 81 -9.49 7.75 3.62
CA LYS A 81 -9.89 6.35 3.34
C LYS A 81 -9.38 5.88 1.98
N ARG A 82 -9.53 6.73 0.94
CA ARG A 82 -9.06 6.44 -0.42
C ARG A 82 -7.55 6.22 -0.46
N VAL A 83 -6.78 7.14 0.14
CA VAL A 83 -5.31 7.07 0.14
C VAL A 83 -4.82 5.82 0.87
N ILE A 84 -5.38 5.50 2.04
CA ILE A 84 -5.00 4.28 2.77
C ILE A 84 -5.30 3.03 1.93
N ALA A 85 -6.48 2.96 1.31
CA ALA A 85 -6.87 1.81 0.48
C ALA A 85 -6.02 1.65 -0.80
N GLU A 86 -5.59 2.75 -1.41
CA GLU A 86 -4.67 2.71 -2.55
C GLU A 86 -3.27 2.26 -2.14
N TYR A 87 -2.80 2.73 -0.98
CA TYR A 87 -1.47 2.40 -0.49
C TYR A 87 -1.37 0.96 -0.01
N THR A 88 -2.41 0.40 0.61
CA THR A 88 -2.43 -1.03 0.98
C THR A 88 -2.39 -1.95 -0.25
N LYS A 89 -3.07 -1.58 -1.35
CA LYS A 89 -2.95 -2.29 -2.63
C LYS A 89 -1.54 -2.22 -3.22
N TYR A 90 -0.88 -1.07 -3.07
CA TYR A 90 0.51 -0.92 -3.49
C TYR A 90 1.44 -1.83 -2.67
N LEU A 91 1.25 -1.91 -1.35
CA LEU A 91 2.04 -2.80 -0.48
C LEU A 91 1.84 -4.28 -0.85
N ASP A 92 0.61 -4.69 -1.16
CA ASP A 92 0.33 -6.06 -1.65
C ASP A 92 1.10 -6.34 -2.97
N ALA A 93 1.00 -5.44 -3.96
CA ALA A 93 1.70 -5.59 -5.23
C ALA A 93 3.24 -5.58 -5.09
N PHE A 94 3.75 -4.80 -4.13
CA PHE A 94 5.17 -4.74 -3.81
C PHE A 94 5.66 -6.04 -3.17
N ALA A 95 4.92 -6.58 -2.20
CA ALA A 95 5.23 -7.87 -1.58
C ALA A 95 5.24 -9.02 -2.59
N ASP A 96 4.28 -9.03 -3.52
CA ASP A 96 4.24 -10.00 -4.63
C ASP A 96 5.49 -9.88 -5.51
N THR A 97 5.89 -8.65 -5.84
CA THR A 97 7.07 -8.40 -6.68
C THR A 97 8.36 -8.83 -6.00
N VAL A 98 8.51 -8.56 -4.70
CA VAL A 98 9.66 -9.05 -3.91
C VAL A 98 9.67 -10.58 -3.86
N THR A 99 8.50 -11.20 -3.70
CA THR A 99 8.37 -12.65 -3.68
C THR A 99 8.84 -13.27 -4.99
N GLU A 100 8.39 -12.74 -6.14
CA GLU A 100 8.79 -13.23 -7.45
C GLU A 100 10.26 -12.96 -7.76
N ALA A 101 10.77 -11.77 -7.46
CA ALA A 101 12.19 -11.45 -7.62
C ALA A 101 13.07 -12.38 -6.75
N GLY A 102 12.66 -12.62 -5.50
CA GLY A 102 13.34 -13.55 -4.60
C GLY A 102 13.35 -14.99 -5.13
N LYS A 103 12.25 -15.48 -5.71
CA LYS A 103 12.21 -16.80 -6.36
C LYS A 103 13.22 -16.92 -7.51
N CYS A 104 13.37 -15.88 -8.33
CA CYS A 104 14.37 -15.86 -9.40
C CYS A 104 15.80 -15.89 -8.83
N LEU A 105 16.11 -15.03 -7.85
CA LEU A 105 17.44 -14.95 -7.25
C LEU A 105 17.84 -16.24 -6.50
N ILE A 106 16.89 -16.94 -5.88
CA ILE A 106 17.12 -18.24 -5.23
C ILE A 106 17.39 -19.34 -6.26
N LYS A 107 16.76 -19.31 -7.43
CA LYS A 107 16.94 -20.32 -8.49
C LYS A 107 18.22 -20.14 -9.31
N SER A 108 18.73 -18.91 -9.39
CA SER A 108 19.91 -18.55 -10.19
C SER A 108 21.25 -18.68 -9.45
N GLY A 109 21.25 -19.12 -8.17
CA GLY A 109 22.45 -19.15 -7.32
C GLY A 109 22.80 -20.53 -6.78
#